data_AF-A0A094ZQY4-F1
#
_entry.id   AF-A0A094ZQY4-F1
#
_cell.length_a   1.000
_cell.length_b   1.000
_cell.length_c   1.000
_cell.angle_alpha   90.00
_cell.angle_beta   90.00
_cell.angle_gamma   90.00
#
_symmetry.space_group_name_H-M   'P 1'
#
loop_
_entity.id
_entity.type
_entity.pdbx_description
1 polymer ?
#
loop_
_entity_poly.entity_id
_entity_poly.type
_entity_poly.pdbx_seq_one_letter_code
_entity_poly.pdbx_strand_id
1 'polypeptide(L)'
;MESSTPYVLYLLLILFQGVINGLKSLEELNVTLLDSSHSKALVEFTLPPSSLRLPPKDPGTVLEPVQGLEVDVLISSSPGEPPVDHELSSDPIASKLSAWWPAVVRKIGGSFVIVELMADFSSENAGSNEVTVLPNKRISVPHPSSLEKTDIVEKHQLRPRIHHPNLSVSSFHIHAIDIPDELAPYCREPANYHHFARRCGLPVLITLAPDTFKSVSPVIKGDSETYNLKSRLLVISTDISTINRASVIDNTFVDMLRQKVSILQQTEELSKKLVASRLNQVRSLLSYGVLAITIR
;
A
#
# COMPACT_ATOMS: atom_id res chain seq x y z
N MET A 1 3.57 15.83 11.28
CA MET A 1 4.12 15.29 10.02
C MET A 1 3.38 13.99 9.75
N GLU A 2 2.25 14.09 9.04
CA GLU A 2 1.47 12.92 8.64
C GLU A 2 2.25 12.16 7.55
N SER A 3 2.54 10.90 7.83
CA SER A 3 3.11 9.94 6.89
C SER A 3 2.20 9.86 5.65
N SER A 4 2.69 10.38 4.52
CA SER A 4 2.07 10.25 3.19
C SER A 4 2.17 8.78 2.75
N THR A 5 1.30 7.94 3.27
CA THR A 5 1.14 6.57 2.81
C THR A 5 0.45 6.57 1.44
N PRO A 6 0.99 5.86 0.43
CA PRO A 6 0.28 5.68 -0.84
C PRO A 6 -1.05 4.95 -0.59
N TYR A 7 -2.07 5.29 -1.37
CA TYR A 7 -3.36 4.63 -1.29
C TYR A 7 -3.23 3.18 -1.69
N VAL A 8 -3.64 2.33 -0.76
CA VAL A 8 -3.25 0.95 -0.69
C VAL A 8 -4.50 0.08 -0.80
N LEU A 9 -4.47 -0.92 -1.69
CA LEU A 9 -5.49 -1.95 -1.71
C LEU A 9 -5.09 -3.01 -0.66
N TYR A 10 -5.82 -3.09 0.45
CA TYR A 10 -5.60 -4.13 1.47
C TYR A 10 -6.03 -5.48 0.92
N LEU A 11 -5.09 -6.42 0.83
CA LEU A 11 -5.34 -7.79 0.41
C LEU A 11 -4.73 -8.78 1.39
N LEU A 12 -5.41 -9.91 1.54
CA LEU A 12 -4.78 -11.09 2.09
C LEU A 12 -3.98 -11.73 0.96
N LEU A 13 -2.67 -11.76 1.11
CA LEU A 13 -1.91 -12.88 0.57
C LEU A 13 -2.43 -14.13 1.24
N ILE A 14 -2.39 -15.26 0.55
CA ILE A 14 -3.12 -16.50 0.91
C ILE A 14 -3.15 -16.78 2.42
N LEU A 15 -2.12 -16.45 3.21
CA LEU A 15 -2.18 -16.42 4.68
C LEU A 15 -1.80 -15.06 5.33
N PHE A 16 -1.10 -14.16 4.63
CA PHE A 16 -0.48 -12.95 5.20
C PHE A 16 -1.23 -11.66 4.82
N GLN A 17 -1.16 -10.63 5.65
CA GLN A 17 -1.71 -9.33 5.29
C GLN A 17 -0.71 -8.52 4.47
N GLY A 18 -1.19 -7.95 3.38
CA GLY A 18 -0.38 -7.15 2.48
C GLY A 18 -1.18 -6.08 1.75
N VAL A 19 -0.44 -5.22 1.04
CA VAL A 19 -1.00 -4.04 0.42
C VAL A 19 -0.47 -3.90 -1.00
N ILE A 20 -1.36 -3.70 -1.98
CA ILE A 20 -0.92 -3.35 -3.34
C ILE A 20 -0.55 -1.87 -3.34
N ASN A 21 0.70 -1.56 -3.71
CA ASN A 21 1.23 -0.20 -3.77
C ASN A 21 1.49 0.26 -5.23
N GLY A 22 1.39 -0.65 -6.21
CA GLY A 22 1.63 -0.37 -7.61
C GLY A 22 1.50 -1.60 -8.49
N LEU A 23 1.79 -1.43 -9.79
CA LEU A 23 1.85 -2.52 -10.75
C LEU A 23 2.97 -2.30 -11.77
N LYS A 24 3.55 -3.39 -12.25
CA LYS A 24 4.42 -3.40 -13.44
C LYS A 24 3.60 -3.74 -14.70
N SER A 25 2.66 -4.67 -14.55
CA SER A 25 1.69 -5.06 -15.56
C SER A 25 0.41 -5.55 -14.86
N LEU A 26 -0.64 -5.89 -15.61
CA LEU A 26 -1.86 -6.46 -15.00
C LEU A 26 -1.62 -7.84 -14.37
N GLU A 27 -0.56 -8.52 -14.80
CA GLU A 27 -0.17 -9.84 -14.29
C GLU A 27 0.89 -9.74 -13.19
N GLU A 28 1.40 -8.54 -12.91
CA GLU A 28 2.51 -8.29 -12.00
C GLU A 28 2.22 -7.08 -11.11
N LEU A 29 1.70 -7.36 -9.92
CA LEU A 29 1.34 -6.38 -8.91
C LEU A 29 2.48 -6.25 -7.90
N ASN A 30 2.80 -5.02 -7.52
CA ASN A 30 3.74 -4.77 -6.43
C ASN A 30 2.97 -4.80 -5.11
N VAL A 31 3.39 -5.69 -4.21
CA VAL A 31 2.71 -5.98 -2.96
C VAL A 31 3.71 -5.84 -1.82
N THR A 32 3.36 -5.03 -0.83
CA THR A 32 4.12 -4.88 0.41
C THR A 32 3.50 -5.71 1.51
N LEU A 33 4.29 -6.54 2.19
CA LEU A 33 3.90 -7.20 3.43
C LEU A 33 3.99 -6.23 4.59
N LEU A 34 2.99 -6.30 5.47
CA LEU A 34 2.94 -5.53 6.70
C LEU A 34 3.39 -6.36 7.90
N ASP A 35 3.89 -5.67 8.93
CA ASP A 35 4.11 -6.27 10.23
C ASP A 35 2.80 -6.67 10.92
N SER A 36 2.92 -7.41 12.02
CA SER A 36 1.79 -7.88 12.85
C SER A 36 0.91 -6.73 13.37
N SER A 37 1.48 -5.54 13.55
CA SER A 37 0.75 -4.33 13.95
C SER A 37 0.11 -3.56 12.79
N HIS A 38 0.34 -4.00 11.56
CA HIS A 38 -0.11 -3.36 10.31
C HIS A 38 0.35 -1.90 10.15
N SER A 39 1.43 -1.53 10.83
CA SER A 39 1.95 -0.16 10.87
C SER A 39 3.21 0.04 10.05
N LYS A 40 3.95 -1.04 9.77
CA LYS A 40 5.25 -0.98 9.08
C LYS A 40 5.30 -1.94 7.90
N ALA A 41 5.79 -1.42 6.78
CA ALA A 41 6.21 -2.21 5.63
C ALA A 41 7.44 -3.05 6.01
N LEU A 42 7.37 -4.36 5.77
CA LEU A 42 8.48 -5.28 6.05
C LEU A 42 9.25 -5.65 4.80
N VAL A 43 8.55 -6.01 3.72
CA VAL A 43 9.16 -6.51 2.48
C VAL A 43 8.21 -6.28 1.30
N GLU A 44 8.76 -6.08 0.12
CA GLU A 44 8.01 -5.85 -1.12
C GLU A 44 8.29 -6.97 -2.14
N PHE A 45 7.23 -7.44 -2.79
CA PHE A 45 7.27 -8.48 -3.81
C PHE A 45 6.52 -8.06 -5.06
N THR A 46 6.87 -8.69 -6.19
CA THR A 46 6.03 -8.68 -7.38
C THR A 46 5.27 -10.00 -7.48
N LEU A 47 3.94 -9.95 -7.48
CA LEU A 47 3.07 -11.13 -7.44
C LEU A 47 1.93 -11.04 -8.44
N PRO A 48 1.46 -12.17 -8.98
CA PRO A 48 0.29 -12.19 -9.84
C PRO A 48 -1.00 -12.07 -9.03
N PRO A 49 -2.10 -11.58 -9.65
CA PRO A 49 -3.43 -11.58 -9.05
C PRO A 49 -3.84 -12.93 -8.43
N SER A 50 -3.47 -14.04 -9.07
CA SER A 50 -3.80 -15.40 -8.64
C SER A 50 -3.20 -15.80 -7.28
N SER A 51 -2.22 -15.03 -6.77
CA SER A 51 -1.62 -15.23 -5.45
C SER A 51 -2.28 -14.39 -4.36
N LEU A 52 -3.30 -13.60 -4.70
CA LEU A 52 -3.98 -12.64 -3.82
C LEU A 52 -5.45 -13.01 -3.63
N ARG A 53 -5.99 -12.67 -2.45
CA ARG A 53 -7.42 -12.76 -2.15
C ARG A 53 -7.88 -11.53 -1.37
N LEU A 54 -9.15 -11.18 -1.51
CA LEU A 54 -9.74 -10.12 -0.70
C LEU A 54 -9.81 -10.53 0.78
N PRO A 55 -9.62 -9.57 1.71
CA PRO A 55 -9.88 -9.84 3.11
C PRO A 55 -11.37 -10.17 3.35
N PRO A 56 -11.68 -10.91 4.43
CA PRO A 56 -13.03 -11.01 4.97
C PRO A 56 -13.72 -9.65 5.05
N LYS A 57 -15.00 -9.57 4.65
CA LYS A 57 -15.79 -8.34 4.73
C LYS A 57 -16.05 -7.90 6.17
N ASP A 58 -16.21 -8.86 7.09
CA ASP A 58 -16.56 -8.60 8.49
C ASP A 58 -15.51 -9.20 9.45
N PRO A 59 -14.33 -8.57 9.60
CA PRO A 59 -13.26 -9.08 10.46
C PRO A 59 -13.59 -9.04 11.96
N GLY A 60 -14.62 -8.30 12.36
CA GLY A 60 -15.00 -8.08 13.77
C GLY A 60 -16.16 -8.94 14.28
N THR A 61 -16.71 -9.85 13.47
CA THR A 61 -17.78 -10.72 13.94
C THR A 61 -17.19 -11.71 14.94
N VAL A 62 -17.62 -11.60 16.20
CA VAL A 62 -17.23 -12.54 17.25
C VAL A 62 -17.72 -13.93 16.82
N LEU A 63 -16.78 -14.79 16.47
CA LEU A 63 -17.08 -16.17 16.14
C LEU A 63 -17.37 -16.90 17.46
N GLU A 64 -18.56 -17.49 17.57
CA GLU A 64 -18.79 -18.53 18.57
C GLU A 64 -18.33 -19.87 17.99
N PRO A 65 -17.17 -20.40 18.42
CA PRO A 65 -16.62 -21.62 17.85
C PRO A 65 -17.53 -22.80 18.19
N VAL A 66 -17.67 -23.73 17.25
CA VAL A 66 -18.37 -25.01 17.45
C VAL A 66 -17.38 -26.12 17.14
N GLN A 67 -17.40 -27.22 17.90
CA GLN A 67 -16.56 -28.38 17.61
C GLN A 67 -16.81 -28.90 16.19
N GLY A 68 -15.74 -29.12 15.43
CA GLY A 68 -15.77 -29.51 14.02
C GLY A 68 -15.86 -28.35 13.04
N LEU A 69 -15.99 -27.10 13.49
CA LEU A 69 -16.06 -25.92 12.62
C LEU A 69 -14.68 -25.62 11.99
N GLU A 70 -14.68 -25.33 10.69
CA GLU A 70 -13.50 -24.83 9.99
C GLU A 70 -13.31 -23.34 10.26
N VAL A 71 -12.10 -22.97 10.64
CA VAL A 71 -11.73 -21.61 11.03
C VAL A 71 -10.38 -21.23 10.42
N ASP A 72 -10.13 -19.93 10.28
CA ASP A 72 -8.78 -19.43 10.12
C ASP A 72 -8.27 -18.96 11.49
N VAL A 73 -7.07 -19.36 11.89
CA VAL A 73 -6.42 -18.98 13.15
C VAL A 73 -5.24 -18.04 12.90
N LEU A 74 -5.19 -16.93 13.63
CA LEU A 74 -4.09 -15.97 13.56
C LEU A 74 -2.91 -16.46 14.39
N ILE A 75 -1.82 -16.76 13.72
CA ILE A 75 -0.58 -17.22 14.34
C ILE A 75 0.49 -16.17 14.06
N SER A 76 1.00 -15.62 15.14
CA SER A 76 2.16 -14.74 15.12
C SER A 76 3.41 -15.60 15.18
N SER A 77 4.35 -15.34 14.29
CA SER A 77 5.69 -15.89 14.40
C SER A 77 6.42 -15.17 15.54
N SER A 78 6.07 -15.39 16.81
CA SER A 78 6.85 -14.78 17.89
C SER A 78 8.27 -15.37 17.91
N PRO A 79 9.31 -14.58 18.19
CA PRO A 79 10.52 -15.18 18.70
C PRO A 79 10.15 -15.88 20.01
N GLY A 80 10.51 -17.16 20.14
CA GLY A 80 10.61 -17.78 21.46
C GLY A 80 11.48 -16.90 22.36
N GLU A 81 11.31 -17.00 23.68
CA GLU A 81 12.00 -16.20 24.70
C GLU A 81 13.42 -15.79 24.27
N PRO A 82 13.81 -14.51 24.40
CA PRO A 82 15.14 -14.09 24.02
C PRO A 82 16.15 -14.90 24.84
N PRO A 83 17.12 -15.59 24.22
CA PRO A 83 18.28 -16.04 24.96
C PRO A 83 18.90 -14.79 25.58
N VAL A 84 19.03 -14.82 26.90
CA VAL A 84 19.83 -13.87 27.65
C VAL A 84 21.21 -13.89 26.98
N ASP A 85 21.69 -12.72 26.59
CA ASP A 85 23.00 -12.45 25.97
C ASP A 85 23.07 -12.62 24.43
N HIS A 86 22.88 -11.52 23.70
CA HIS A 86 23.99 -10.79 23.07
C HIS A 86 23.47 -9.74 22.07
N GLU A 87 24.07 -8.55 22.16
CA GLU A 87 23.97 -7.46 21.19
C GLU A 87 24.28 -7.94 19.76
N LEU A 88 23.55 -7.38 18.79
CA LEU A 88 23.68 -7.55 17.32
C LEU A 88 23.06 -8.82 16.72
N SER A 89 21.73 -8.86 16.60
CA SER A 89 21.12 -9.52 15.43
C SER A 89 19.85 -8.76 15.00
N SER A 90 19.74 -8.48 13.71
CA SER A 90 18.51 -7.98 13.11
C SER A 90 17.43 -9.06 13.29
N ASP A 91 16.39 -8.78 14.09
CA ASP A 91 15.26 -9.71 14.21
C ASP A 91 14.79 -10.13 12.81
N PRO A 92 14.76 -11.44 12.50
CA PRO A 92 14.42 -11.93 11.18
C PRO A 92 13.02 -11.44 10.80
N ILE A 93 12.82 -11.00 9.55
CA ILE A 93 11.53 -10.46 9.07
C ILE A 93 10.37 -11.42 9.39
N ALA A 94 10.64 -12.72 9.33
CA ALA A 94 9.70 -13.76 9.67
C ALA A 94 9.10 -13.63 11.09
N SER A 95 9.87 -13.15 12.08
CA SER A 95 9.39 -12.99 13.47
C SER A 95 8.45 -11.79 13.67
N LYS A 96 8.30 -10.94 12.65
CA LYS A 96 7.43 -9.76 12.66
C LYS A 96 6.14 -9.99 11.88
N LEU A 97 5.98 -11.17 11.29
CA LEU A 97 4.81 -11.55 10.49
C LEU A 97 3.79 -12.31 11.34
N SER A 98 2.52 -12.06 11.05
CA SER A 98 1.40 -12.88 11.50
C SER A 98 0.59 -13.33 10.29
N ALA A 99 0.13 -14.58 10.33
CA ALA A 99 -0.65 -15.17 9.25
C ALA A 99 -1.89 -15.89 9.77
N TRP A 100 -2.91 -15.94 8.92
CA TRP A 100 -4.15 -16.67 9.14
C TRP A 100 -4.04 -18.06 8.53
N TRP A 101 -4.02 -19.09 9.38
CA TRP A 101 -3.84 -20.48 9.00
C TRP A 101 -5.17 -21.26 9.06
N PRO A 102 -5.47 -22.12 8.08
CA PRO A 102 -6.68 -22.92 8.12
C PRO A 102 -6.61 -24.00 9.20
N ALA A 103 -7.67 -24.15 9.98
CA ALA A 103 -7.76 -25.09 11.08
C ALA A 103 -9.19 -25.62 11.29
N VAL A 104 -9.33 -26.65 12.12
CA VAL A 104 -10.61 -27.19 12.60
C VAL A 104 -10.67 -27.09 14.12
N VAL A 105 -11.78 -26.58 14.66
CA VAL A 105 -12.02 -26.56 16.10
C VAL A 105 -12.18 -28.00 16.62
N ARG A 106 -11.30 -28.44 17.51
CA ARG A 106 -11.36 -29.77 18.13
C ARG A 106 -12.05 -29.79 19.48
N LYS A 107 -11.87 -28.75 20.29
CA LYS A 107 -12.48 -28.65 21.61
C LYS A 107 -12.57 -27.20 22.05
N ILE A 108 -13.57 -26.88 22.87
CA ILE A 108 -13.77 -25.55 23.44
C ILE A 108 -13.73 -25.68 24.96
N GLY A 109 -12.95 -24.82 25.61
CA GLY A 109 -12.78 -24.80 27.06
C GLY A 109 -12.82 -23.37 27.58
N GLY A 110 -14.02 -22.88 27.88
CA GLY A 110 -14.23 -21.50 28.35
C GLY A 110 -13.78 -20.47 27.30
N SER A 111 -12.73 -19.72 27.62
CA SER A 111 -12.15 -18.69 26.74
C SER A 111 -11.15 -19.22 25.70
N PHE A 112 -10.73 -20.49 25.84
CA PHE A 112 -9.73 -21.10 24.96
C PHE A 112 -10.36 -22.13 24.04
N VAL A 113 -9.74 -22.30 22.87
CA VAL A 113 -10.17 -23.20 21.81
C VAL A 113 -8.97 -24.02 21.37
N ILE A 114 -9.12 -25.33 21.37
CA ILE A 114 -8.14 -26.25 20.80
C ILE A 114 -8.46 -26.40 19.32
N VAL A 115 -7.51 -26.08 18.47
CA VAL A 115 -7.63 -26.20 17.01
C VAL A 115 -6.63 -27.20 16.46
N GLU A 116 -6.99 -27.90 15.38
CA GLU A 116 -6.06 -28.71 14.60
C GLU A 116 -5.84 -28.04 13.24
N LEU A 117 -4.59 -27.77 12.90
CA LEU A 117 -4.22 -27.14 11.64
C LEU A 117 -4.40 -28.10 10.48
N MET A 118 -4.95 -27.58 9.38
CA MET A 118 -5.06 -28.34 8.13
C MET A 118 -3.72 -28.30 7.40
N ALA A 119 -2.81 -29.20 7.78
CA ALA A 119 -1.47 -29.25 7.24
C ALA A 119 -1.44 -29.92 5.85
N ASP A 120 -1.27 -29.12 4.80
CA ASP A 120 -0.78 -29.55 3.47
C ASP A 120 0.22 -28.52 2.90
N PHE A 121 1.04 -27.93 3.76
CA PHE A 121 2.16 -27.08 3.32
C PHE A 121 3.44 -27.90 3.42
N SER A 122 3.79 -28.57 2.31
CA SER A 122 5.01 -29.37 2.20
C SER A 122 6.24 -28.55 2.61
N SER A 123 6.89 -29.01 3.67
CA SER A 123 8.16 -28.53 4.21
C SER A 123 9.31 -28.95 3.29
N GLU A 124 9.37 -28.41 2.07
CA GLU A 124 10.49 -28.73 1.17
C GLU A 124 11.66 -27.76 1.27
N ASN A 125 11.56 -26.64 2.01
CA ASN A 125 12.68 -25.70 2.16
C ASN A 125 12.70 -25.01 3.55
N ALA A 126 12.72 -25.78 4.64
CA ALA A 126 12.85 -25.30 6.01
C ALA A 126 14.28 -24.81 6.37
N GLY A 127 14.95 -24.11 5.45
CA GLY A 127 16.35 -23.74 5.57
C GLY A 127 16.67 -22.25 5.63
N SER A 128 15.75 -21.34 5.24
CA SER A 128 16.01 -19.90 5.30
C SER A 128 15.00 -19.19 6.18
N ASN A 129 15.49 -18.34 7.08
CA ASN A 129 14.70 -17.37 7.86
C ASN A 129 14.17 -16.21 6.99
N GLU A 130 14.22 -16.37 5.66
CA GLU A 130 13.97 -15.34 4.68
C GLU A 130 12.66 -15.60 3.94
N VAL A 131 11.85 -14.56 3.83
CA VAL A 131 10.61 -14.61 3.05
C VAL A 131 10.97 -14.56 1.57
N THR A 132 10.66 -15.62 0.83
CA THR A 132 11.03 -15.75 -0.58
C THR A 132 9.80 -15.99 -1.46
N VAL A 133 9.88 -15.62 -2.73
CA VAL A 133 8.87 -15.97 -3.72
C VAL A 133 9.30 -17.27 -4.40
N LEU A 134 8.51 -18.32 -4.23
CA LEU A 134 8.73 -19.62 -4.85
C LEU A 134 8.56 -19.55 -6.38
N PRO A 135 9.11 -20.53 -7.13
CA PRO A 135 8.94 -20.61 -8.58
C PRO A 135 7.48 -20.63 -9.06
N ASN A 136 6.56 -21.10 -8.21
CA ASN A 136 5.11 -21.07 -8.45
C ASN A 136 4.45 -19.71 -8.13
N LYS A 137 5.25 -18.66 -7.93
CA LYS A 137 4.83 -17.30 -7.58
C LYS A 137 4.01 -17.20 -6.28
N ARG A 138 4.17 -18.15 -5.37
CA ARG A 138 3.67 -18.08 -3.99
C ARG A 138 4.76 -17.58 -3.06
N ILE A 139 4.37 -16.88 -2.00
CA ILE A 139 5.31 -16.52 -0.94
C ILE A 139 5.56 -17.77 -0.08
N SER A 140 6.82 -18.13 0.10
CA SER A 140 7.28 -19.01 1.17
C SER A 140 7.72 -18.16 2.34
N VAL A 141 7.03 -18.31 3.47
CA VAL A 141 7.45 -17.76 4.75
C VAL A 141 7.95 -18.94 5.58
N PRO A 142 9.07 -18.80 6.31
CA PRO A 142 9.55 -19.87 7.19
C PRO A 142 8.44 -20.25 8.16
N HIS A 143 8.25 -21.55 8.32
CA HIS A 143 7.29 -22.10 9.26
C HIS A 143 7.60 -21.58 10.67
N PRO A 144 6.63 -21.06 11.43
CA PRO A 144 6.87 -20.75 12.84
C PRO A 144 7.32 -22.04 13.52
N SER A 145 8.48 -22.03 14.18
CA SER A 145 9.03 -23.21 14.85
C SER A 145 8.14 -23.73 15.99
N SER A 146 7.18 -22.93 16.45
CA SER A 146 6.19 -23.26 17.49
C SER A 146 4.90 -23.91 16.99
N LEU A 147 4.74 -24.09 15.68
CA LEU A 147 3.47 -24.51 15.10
C LEU A 147 3.30 -26.04 15.20
N GLU A 148 2.74 -26.50 16.31
CA GLU A 148 2.29 -27.88 16.47
C GLU A 148 1.05 -28.17 15.59
N LYS A 149 0.83 -29.44 15.24
CA LYS A 149 -0.36 -29.87 14.48
C LYS A 149 -1.67 -29.46 15.17
N THR A 150 -1.63 -29.38 16.50
CA THR A 150 -2.73 -28.93 17.36
C THR A 150 -2.25 -27.78 18.22
N ASP A 151 -3.03 -26.71 18.31
CA ASP A 151 -2.67 -25.51 19.07
C ASP A 151 -3.83 -25.06 19.98
N ILE A 152 -3.50 -24.36 21.06
CA ILE A 152 -4.45 -23.77 22.01
C ILE A 152 -4.47 -22.26 21.80
N VAL A 153 -5.60 -21.74 21.34
CA VAL A 153 -5.74 -20.32 20.99
C VAL A 153 -6.92 -19.68 21.69
N GLU A 154 -6.88 -18.37 21.82
CA GLU A 154 -8.01 -17.59 22.31
C GLU A 154 -9.03 -17.32 21.20
N LYS A 155 -10.31 -17.12 21.59
CA LYS A 155 -11.39 -16.83 20.64
C LYS A 155 -11.08 -15.65 19.69
N HIS A 156 -10.36 -14.64 20.17
CA HIS A 156 -10.04 -13.43 19.38
C HIS A 156 -9.01 -13.71 18.27
N GLN A 157 -8.30 -14.83 18.33
CA GLN A 157 -7.37 -15.27 17.28
C GLN A 157 -8.08 -16.10 16.20
N LEU A 158 -9.38 -16.33 16.33
CA LEU A 158 -10.16 -17.10 15.37
C LEU A 158 -11.02 -16.18 14.51
N ARG A 159 -11.18 -16.57 13.25
CA ARG A 159 -12.21 -16.01 12.38
C ARG A 159 -12.88 -17.12 11.57
N PRO A 160 -14.12 -16.89 11.08
CA PRO A 160 -14.74 -17.81 10.15
C PRO A 160 -13.83 -18.08 8.94
N ARG A 161 -13.73 -19.34 8.51
CA ARG A 161 -13.00 -19.65 7.28
C ARG A 161 -13.76 -19.10 6.08
N ILE A 162 -13.08 -18.28 5.28
CA ILE A 162 -13.69 -17.71 4.07
C ILE A 162 -12.99 -18.24 2.83
N HIS A 163 -13.78 -18.90 1.98
CA HIS A 163 -13.34 -19.42 0.68
C HIS A 163 -13.51 -18.37 -0.41
N HIS A 164 -12.94 -17.17 -0.22
CA HIS A 164 -12.86 -16.22 -1.32
C HIS A 164 -11.96 -16.78 -2.42
N PRO A 165 -12.40 -16.77 -3.68
CA PRO A 165 -11.53 -17.17 -4.78
C PRO A 165 -10.35 -16.20 -4.86
N ASN A 166 -9.23 -16.70 -5.35
CA ASN A 166 -8.10 -15.85 -5.67
C ASN A 166 -8.48 -14.85 -6.77
N LEU A 167 -7.82 -13.70 -6.76
CA LEU A 167 -8.04 -12.67 -7.76
C LEU A 167 -7.51 -13.11 -9.11
N SER A 168 -8.07 -12.49 -10.14
CA SER A 168 -7.60 -12.61 -11.52
C SER A 168 -7.45 -11.22 -12.11
N VAL A 169 -6.89 -11.11 -13.31
CA VAL A 169 -6.77 -9.82 -14.02
C VAL A 169 -8.14 -9.15 -14.18
N SER A 170 -9.20 -9.93 -14.45
CA SER A 170 -10.57 -9.41 -14.61
C SER A 170 -11.22 -9.00 -13.29
N SER A 171 -10.63 -9.31 -12.15
CA SER A 171 -11.10 -8.83 -10.85
C SER A 171 -10.79 -7.35 -10.61
N PHE A 172 -9.98 -6.73 -11.47
CA PHE A 172 -9.61 -5.32 -11.37
C PHE A 172 -10.27 -4.51 -12.49
N HIS A 173 -10.90 -3.42 -12.11
CA HIS A 173 -11.42 -2.39 -13.00
C HIS A 173 -10.45 -1.22 -13.03
N ILE A 174 -10.24 -0.64 -14.21
CA ILE A 174 -9.22 0.38 -14.43
C ILE A 174 -9.83 1.57 -15.16
N HIS A 175 -9.61 2.77 -14.62
CA HIS A 175 -9.85 4.04 -15.30
C HIS A 175 -8.51 4.73 -15.56
N ALA A 176 -8.29 5.17 -16.79
CA ALA A 176 -7.08 5.88 -17.17
C ALA A 176 -7.38 7.37 -17.32
N ILE A 177 -6.66 8.19 -16.57
CA ILE A 177 -6.74 9.65 -16.62
C ILE A 177 -5.54 10.16 -17.37
N ASP A 178 -5.80 10.87 -18.46
CA ASP A 178 -4.79 11.55 -19.25
C ASP A 178 -4.25 12.77 -18.49
N ILE A 179 -2.95 12.77 -18.19
CA ILE A 179 -2.31 13.84 -17.41
C ILE A 179 -1.44 14.69 -18.35
N PRO A 180 -1.65 16.02 -18.40
CA PRO A 180 -0.74 16.94 -19.09
C PRO A 180 0.70 16.85 -18.56
N ASP A 181 1.68 16.94 -19.46
CA ASP A 181 3.11 16.79 -19.13
C ASP A 181 3.59 17.72 -18.00
N GLU A 182 3.04 18.94 -17.92
CA GLU A 182 3.34 19.92 -16.88
C GLU A 182 2.89 19.46 -15.47
N LEU A 183 1.86 18.62 -15.38
CA LEU A 183 1.31 18.12 -14.12
C LEU A 183 1.90 16.76 -13.71
N ALA A 184 2.53 16.04 -14.64
CA ALA A 184 3.08 14.70 -14.40
C ALA A 184 4.03 14.61 -13.18
N PRO A 185 4.91 15.59 -12.89
CA PRO A 185 5.76 15.53 -11.70
C PRO A 185 4.96 15.50 -10.39
N TYR A 186 3.83 16.20 -10.33
CA TYR A 186 2.98 16.30 -9.14
C TYR A 186 2.20 15.01 -8.88
N CYS A 187 1.93 14.23 -9.93
CA CYS A 187 1.29 12.92 -9.81
C CYS A 187 2.21 11.82 -9.23
N ARG A 188 3.50 12.10 -9.02
CA ARG A 188 4.41 11.16 -8.34
C ARG A 188 4.17 11.10 -6.83
N GLU A 189 3.60 12.15 -6.25
CA GLU A 189 3.41 12.25 -4.80
C GLU A 189 1.95 11.94 -4.41
N PRO A 190 1.71 10.90 -3.58
CA PRO A 190 0.37 10.47 -3.21
C PRO A 190 -0.51 11.52 -2.52
N ALA A 191 0.10 12.45 -1.79
CA ALA A 191 -0.61 13.55 -1.15
C ALA A 191 -1.41 14.41 -2.15
N ASN A 192 -0.97 14.49 -3.42
CA ASN A 192 -1.60 15.34 -4.43
C ASN A 192 -2.92 14.80 -4.97
N TYR A 193 -3.17 13.49 -4.86
CA TYR A 193 -4.43 12.86 -5.27
C TYR A 193 -5.20 12.25 -4.10
N HIS A 194 -4.85 12.64 -2.87
CA HIS A 194 -5.48 12.12 -1.65
C HIS A 194 -7.00 12.39 -1.58
N HIS A 195 -7.41 13.65 -1.78
CA HIS A 195 -8.84 13.96 -1.76
C HIS A 195 -9.60 13.36 -2.94
N PHE A 196 -8.93 13.19 -4.08
CA PHE A 196 -9.48 12.51 -5.24
C PHE A 196 -9.74 11.03 -4.94
N ALA A 197 -8.76 10.30 -4.40
CA ALA A 197 -8.90 8.91 -3.99
C ALA A 197 -10.08 8.69 -3.02
N ARG A 198 -10.23 9.55 -2.01
CA ARG A 198 -11.36 9.47 -1.07
C ARG A 198 -12.72 9.67 -1.76
N ARG A 199 -12.80 10.55 -2.76
CA ARG A 199 -14.03 10.78 -3.53
C ARG A 199 -14.33 9.66 -4.52
N CYS A 200 -13.31 9.01 -5.08
CA CYS A 200 -13.47 7.78 -5.86
C CYS A 200 -14.03 6.65 -4.99
N GLY A 201 -13.71 6.63 -3.69
CA GLY A 201 -14.13 5.59 -2.75
C GLY A 201 -13.02 4.57 -2.52
N LEU A 202 -12.93 4.08 -1.28
CA LEU A 202 -11.88 3.16 -0.84
C LEU A 202 -12.43 1.73 -0.76
N PRO A 203 -11.60 0.70 -1.00
CA PRO A 203 -10.18 0.77 -1.36
C PRO A 203 -9.96 1.06 -2.87
N VAL A 204 -8.91 1.85 -3.15
CA VAL A 204 -8.50 2.22 -4.51
C VAL A 204 -6.98 2.31 -4.58
N LEU A 205 -6.41 1.80 -5.67
CA LEU A 205 -5.02 2.02 -6.03
C LEU A 205 -4.94 3.12 -7.09
N ILE A 206 -4.10 4.13 -6.84
CA ILE A 206 -3.83 5.19 -7.81
C ILE A 206 -2.33 5.23 -8.07
N THR A 207 -1.93 5.06 -9.32
CA THR A 207 -0.51 5.04 -9.69
C THR A 207 -0.29 5.52 -11.12
N LEU A 208 0.92 5.97 -11.42
CA LEU A 208 1.29 6.31 -12.79
C LEU A 208 1.30 5.04 -13.66
N ALA A 209 0.79 5.18 -14.88
CA ALA A 209 0.76 4.09 -15.85
C ALA A 209 2.20 3.60 -16.13
N PRO A 210 2.46 2.28 -15.99
CA PRO A 210 3.72 1.72 -16.44
C PRO A 210 3.86 1.88 -17.96
N ASP A 211 5.08 1.70 -18.48
CA ASP A 211 5.39 1.96 -19.89
C ASP A 211 4.48 1.20 -20.87
N THR A 212 3.99 0.03 -20.46
CA THR A 212 3.04 -0.83 -21.19
C THR A 212 1.64 -0.22 -21.35
N PHE A 213 1.27 0.77 -20.53
CA PHE A 213 -0.03 1.46 -20.54
C PHE A 213 0.04 2.92 -21.02
N LYS A 214 1.24 3.39 -21.42
CA LYS A 214 1.41 4.74 -21.95
C LYS A 214 0.68 4.89 -23.28
N SER A 215 0.09 6.07 -23.50
CA SER A 215 -0.58 6.36 -24.76
C SER A 215 0.41 6.35 -25.91
N VAL A 216 0.00 5.80 -27.06
CA VAL A 216 0.65 6.13 -28.33
C VAL A 216 0.40 7.62 -28.57
N SER A 217 1.47 8.42 -28.58
CA SER A 217 1.39 9.84 -28.92
C SER A 217 1.23 10.01 -30.43
N PRO A 218 0.51 11.05 -30.92
CA PRO A 218 -0.23 12.06 -30.17
C PRO A 218 -1.71 11.66 -29.92
N VAL A 219 -2.28 12.14 -28.82
CA VAL A 219 -3.73 12.04 -28.56
C VAL A 219 -4.38 13.34 -29.03
N ILE A 220 -5.29 13.24 -29.99
CA ILE A 220 -6.04 14.37 -30.52
C ILE A 220 -7.37 14.43 -29.74
N LYS A 221 -7.52 15.39 -28.83
CA LYS A 221 -8.85 15.75 -28.30
C LYS A 221 -9.53 16.72 -29.27
N GLY A 222 -10.86 16.68 -29.31
CA GLY A 222 -11.71 17.34 -30.32
C GLY A 222 -11.57 18.86 -30.46
N ASP A 223 -10.81 19.53 -29.58
CA ASP A 223 -10.71 20.99 -29.50
C ASP A 223 -9.37 21.55 -30.00
N SER A 224 -8.69 20.85 -30.91
CA SER A 224 -7.44 21.28 -31.59
C SER A 224 -6.19 21.46 -30.72
N GLU A 225 -6.25 21.16 -29.42
CA GLU A 225 -5.08 21.12 -28.57
C GLU A 225 -4.34 19.78 -28.70
N THR A 226 -3.15 19.82 -29.29
CA THR A 226 -2.29 18.64 -29.41
C THR A 226 -1.34 18.62 -28.21
N TYR A 227 -1.58 17.73 -27.25
CA TYR A 227 -0.64 17.51 -26.15
C TYR A 227 0.13 16.22 -26.36
N ASN A 228 1.44 16.25 -26.13
CA ASN A 228 2.23 15.03 -26.01
C ASN A 228 1.79 14.34 -24.72
N LEU A 229 0.93 13.33 -24.85
CA LEU A 229 0.39 12.60 -23.71
C LEU A 229 1.36 11.50 -23.30
N LYS A 230 2.41 11.87 -22.57
CA LYS A 230 3.43 10.91 -22.11
C LYS A 230 3.05 10.21 -20.80
N SER A 231 2.12 10.80 -20.03
CA SER A 231 1.80 10.35 -18.68
C SER A 231 0.30 10.10 -18.50
N ARG A 232 -0.02 8.94 -17.92
CA ARG A 232 -1.38 8.58 -17.49
C ARG A 232 -1.38 8.24 -16.02
N LEU A 233 -2.44 8.61 -15.32
CA LEU A 233 -2.71 8.16 -13.97
C LEU A 233 -3.78 7.06 -14.04
N LEU A 234 -3.48 5.89 -13.50
CA LEU A 234 -4.40 4.77 -13.43
C LEU A 234 -5.11 4.79 -12.09
N VAL A 235 -6.43 4.66 -12.12
CA VAL A 235 -7.28 4.40 -10.95
C VAL A 235 -7.77 2.98 -11.05
N ILE A 236 -7.47 2.17 -10.04
CA ILE A 236 -7.68 0.72 -10.06
C ILE A 236 -8.43 0.30 -8.81
N SER A 237 -9.50 -0.46 -8.98
CA SER A 237 -10.29 -0.99 -7.86
C SER A 237 -10.92 -2.32 -8.23
N THR A 238 -11.27 -3.10 -7.21
CA THR A 238 -12.11 -4.30 -7.36
C THR A 238 -13.61 -3.96 -7.35
N ASP A 239 -13.98 -2.71 -7.05
CA ASP A 239 -15.35 -2.20 -7.15
C ASP A 239 -15.50 -1.30 -8.39
N ILE A 240 -16.37 -1.71 -9.31
CA ILE A 240 -16.70 -0.93 -10.52
C ILE A 240 -17.30 0.44 -10.18
N SER A 241 -18.00 0.56 -9.04
CA SER A 241 -18.61 1.83 -8.62
C SER A 241 -17.54 2.88 -8.33
N THR A 242 -16.38 2.46 -7.81
CA THR A 242 -15.21 3.33 -7.60
C THR A 242 -14.69 3.89 -8.90
N ILE A 243 -14.63 3.06 -9.95
CA ILE A 243 -14.20 3.47 -11.28
C ILE A 243 -15.21 4.41 -11.93
N ASN A 244 -16.51 4.13 -11.80
CA ASN A 244 -17.56 5.02 -12.30
C ASN A 244 -17.54 6.40 -11.61
N ARG A 245 -17.21 6.46 -10.31
CA ARG A 245 -17.03 7.74 -9.62
C ARG A 245 -15.79 8.48 -10.11
N ALA A 246 -14.69 7.75 -10.32
CA ALA A 246 -13.44 8.31 -10.84
C ALA A 246 -13.62 8.95 -12.22
N SER A 247 -14.36 8.31 -13.13
CA SER A 247 -14.62 8.83 -14.47
C SER A 247 -15.50 10.09 -14.49
N VAL A 248 -16.34 10.30 -13.47
CA VAL A 248 -17.17 11.52 -13.35
C VAL A 248 -16.35 12.71 -12.86
N ILE A 249 -15.33 12.48 -12.03
CA ILE A 249 -14.59 13.55 -11.33
C ILE A 249 -13.15 13.74 -11.84
N ASP A 250 -12.75 13.03 -12.90
CA ASP A 250 -11.38 13.06 -13.43
C ASP A 250 -10.96 14.43 -13.99
N ASN A 251 -11.82 15.07 -14.79
CA ASN A 251 -11.56 16.40 -15.34
C ASN A 251 -11.44 17.43 -14.22
N THR A 252 -12.34 17.38 -13.23
CA THR A 252 -12.26 18.23 -12.03
C THR A 252 -10.97 18.02 -11.24
N PHE A 253 -10.48 16.77 -11.16
CA PHE A 253 -9.19 16.49 -10.54
C PHE A 253 -8.03 17.16 -11.28
N VAL A 254 -7.99 17.05 -12.61
CA VAL A 254 -6.94 17.68 -13.42
C VAL A 254 -6.97 19.20 -13.24
N ASP A 255 -8.15 19.82 -13.27
CA ASP A 255 -8.31 21.27 -13.09
C ASP A 255 -7.86 21.74 -11.70
N MET A 256 -8.27 21.04 -10.64
CA MET A 256 -7.83 21.33 -9.27
C MET A 256 -6.32 21.17 -9.12
N LEU A 257 -5.72 20.16 -9.74
CA LEU A 257 -4.27 19.97 -9.71
C LEU A 257 -3.56 21.13 -10.40
N ARG A 258 -4.05 21.56 -11.57
CA ARG A 258 -3.52 22.71 -12.32
C ARG A 258 -3.61 24.00 -11.49
N GLN A 259 -4.75 24.23 -10.83
CA GLN A 259 -4.93 25.36 -9.93
C GLN A 259 -3.95 25.32 -8.74
N LYS A 260 -3.77 24.15 -8.11
CA LYS A 260 -2.80 23.97 -7.02
C LYS A 260 -1.38 24.32 -7.47
N VAL A 261 -0.97 23.84 -8.64
CA VAL A 261 0.36 24.12 -9.21
C VAL A 261 0.55 25.62 -9.46
N SER A 262 -0.46 26.28 -10.03
CA SER A 262 -0.42 27.74 -10.25
C SER A 262 -0.23 28.52 -8.95
N ILE A 263 -0.95 28.16 -7.88
CA ILE A 263 -0.82 28.79 -6.56
C ILE A 263 0.59 28.57 -5.99
N LEU A 264 1.14 27.36 -6.11
CA LEU A 264 2.48 27.05 -5.61
C LEU A 264 3.56 27.90 -6.32
N GLN A 265 3.47 28.03 -7.65
CA GLN A 265 4.38 28.86 -8.44
C GLN A 265 4.28 30.34 -8.05
N GLN A 266 3.06 30.87 -7.92
CA GLN A 266 2.84 32.25 -7.47
C GLN A 266 3.41 32.50 -6.07
N THR A 267 3.22 31.56 -5.15
CA THR A 267 3.74 31.65 -3.79
C THR A 267 5.27 31.63 -3.78
N GLU A 268 5.90 30.78 -4.58
CA GLU A 268 7.35 30.73 -4.73
C GLU A 268 7.91 32.06 -5.30
N GLU A 269 7.29 32.60 -6.34
CA GLU A 269 7.68 33.91 -6.89
C GLU A 269 7.55 35.05 -5.87
N LEU A 270 6.45 35.09 -5.12
CA LEU A 270 6.24 36.07 -4.06
C LEU A 270 7.27 35.94 -2.95
N SER A 271 7.61 34.71 -2.55
CA SER A 271 8.66 34.46 -1.56
C SER A 271 10.03 34.96 -2.02
N LYS A 272 10.39 34.73 -3.30
CA LYS A 272 11.64 35.21 -3.90
C LYS A 272 11.67 36.73 -3.94
N LYS A 273 10.57 37.37 -4.34
CA LYS A 273 10.43 38.84 -4.34
C LYS A 273 10.60 39.40 -2.92
N LEU A 274 9.97 38.81 -1.91
CA LEU A 274 10.10 39.23 -0.51
C LEU A 274 11.55 39.12 0.00
N VAL A 275 12.24 38.02 -0.31
CA VAL A 275 13.65 37.83 0.07
C VAL A 275 14.53 38.87 -0.63
N ALA A 276 14.33 39.09 -1.94
CA ALA A 276 15.07 40.11 -2.69
C ALA A 276 14.84 41.52 -2.14
N SER A 277 13.59 41.87 -1.81
CA SER A 277 13.25 43.15 -1.18
C SER A 277 13.94 43.32 0.19
N ARG A 278 13.97 42.29 1.03
CA ARG A 278 14.68 42.33 2.32
C ARG A 278 16.19 42.54 2.14
N LEU A 279 16.82 41.82 1.20
CA LEU A 279 18.24 41.97 0.91
C LEU A 279 18.57 43.37 0.38
N ASN A 280 17.71 43.94 -0.46
CA ASN A 280 17.88 45.30 -0.97
C ASN A 280 17.71 46.36 0.13
N GLN A 281 16.77 46.17 1.07
CA GLN A 281 16.60 47.07 2.21
C GLN A 281 17.79 47.03 3.18
N VAL A 282 18.36 45.85 3.43
CA VAL A 282 19.59 45.71 4.25
C VAL A 282 20.78 46.34 3.54
N ARG A 283 20.93 46.14 2.22
CA ARG A 283 21.98 46.79 1.42
C ARG A 283 21.86 48.32 1.42
N SER A 284 20.65 48.87 1.29
CA SER A 284 20.46 50.32 1.34
C SER A 284 20.85 50.88 2.71
N LEU A 285 20.43 50.23 3.80
CA LEU A 285 20.80 50.66 5.16
C LEU A 285 22.31 50.62 5.41
N LEU A 286 23.01 49.60 4.91
CA LEU A 286 24.47 49.54 4.97
C LEU A 286 25.12 50.64 4.11
N SER A 287 24.59 50.94 2.93
CA SER A 287 25.10 52.02 2.08
C SER A 287 24.94 53.40 2.73
N TYR A 288 23.82 53.66 3.43
CA TYR A 288 23.62 54.91 4.19
C TYR A 288 24.47 54.96 5.46
N GLY A 289 24.70 53.82 6.13
CA GLY A 289 25.57 53.73 7.30
C GLY A 289 27.05 53.96 6.99
N VAL A 290 27.55 53.48 5.85
CA VAL A 290 28.93 53.74 5.40
C VAL A 290 29.12 55.21 5.00
N LEU A 291 28.13 55.84 4.37
CA LEU A 291 28.19 57.27 4.03
C LEU A 291 28.28 58.18 5.27
N ALA A 292 27.70 57.75 6.41
CA ALA A 292 27.74 58.50 7.66
C ALA A 292 29.10 58.41 8.40
N ILE A 293 29.95 57.42 8.08
CA ILE A 293 31.25 57.23 8.73
C ILE A 293 32.39 57.91 7.95
N THR A 294 32.22 58.16 6.64
CA THR A 294 33.25 58.78 5.78
C THR A 294 33.25 60.32 5.79
N ILE A 295 32.34 60.97 6.54
CA ILE A 295 32.34 62.43 6.74
C ILE A 295 32.76 62.73 8.19
N ARG A 296 34.06 62.59 8.48
CA ARG A 296 34.71 63.20 9.65
C ARG A 296 36.16 63.54 9.32
#